data_AF-A0A0G1M1A9-F1
#
_entry.id   AF-A0A0G1M1A9-F1
#
_cell.length_a   1.000
_cell.length_b   1.000
_cell.length_c   1.000
_cell.angle_alpha   90.00
_cell.angle_beta   90.00
_cell.angle_gamma   90.00
#
_symmetry.space_group_name_H-M   'P 1'
#
loop_
_entity.id
_entity.type
_entity.pdbx_description
1 polymer ?
#
loop_
_entity_poly.entity_id
_entity_poly.type
_entity_poly.pdbx_seq_one_letter_code
_entity_poly.pdbx_strand_id
1 'polypeptide(L)'
;FSPIQRVNYKIEETRVGRLTNYDKLILEVWTDGTMTPKEATVSAAKTLVSYFNQIVSPKKVEKKEVKEEADVIGPMGKLSVEEIGLPTRVANALVKAGYETVEELAKAKKEDLVKVRNLGEKSIKIITVALVEKGVKFGE
;
A
#
# COMPACT_ATOMS: atom_id res chain seq x y z
N PHE A 1 11.36 -14.83 -12.49
CA PHE A 1 12.20 -16.00 -12.84
C PHE A 1 11.68 -17.23 -12.11
N SER A 2 11.64 -18.38 -12.77
CA SER A 2 11.17 -19.65 -12.17
C SER A 2 12.36 -20.61 -12.02
N PRO A 3 12.63 -21.13 -10.82
CA PRO A 3 13.69 -22.13 -10.61
C PRO A 3 13.27 -23.55 -11.05
N ILE A 4 12.01 -23.73 -11.47
CA ILE A 4 11.49 -25.03 -11.93
C ILE A 4 11.62 -25.13 -13.44
N GLN A 5 12.30 -26.18 -13.91
CA GLN A 5 12.53 -26.44 -15.33
C GLN A 5 11.49 -27.39 -15.92
N ARG A 6 11.10 -28.43 -15.18
CA ARG A 6 10.13 -29.43 -15.65
C ARG A 6 9.38 -30.05 -14.47
N VAL A 7 8.14 -30.46 -14.72
CA VAL A 7 7.33 -31.27 -13.81
C VAL A 7 6.62 -32.36 -14.61
N ASN A 8 6.52 -33.56 -14.06
CA ASN A 8 5.75 -34.67 -14.59
C ASN A 8 5.01 -35.39 -13.46
N TYR A 9 3.89 -36.05 -13.78
CA TYR A 9 3.15 -36.84 -12.80
C TYR A 9 2.62 -38.12 -13.41
N LYS A 10 2.51 -39.16 -12.59
CA LYS A 10 1.90 -40.43 -12.94
C LYS A 10 1.05 -40.93 -11.78
N ILE A 11 -0.08 -41.54 -12.09
CA ILE A 11 -0.96 -42.20 -11.13
C ILE A 11 -0.93 -43.69 -11.44
N GLU A 12 -0.74 -44.50 -10.41
CA GLU A 12 -0.71 -45.96 -10.51
C GLU A 12 -1.56 -46.57 -9.39
N GLU A 13 -2.29 -47.64 -9.67
CA GLU A 13 -2.98 -48.40 -8.63
C GLU A 13 -1.97 -48.98 -7.64
N THR A 14 -2.25 -48.87 -6.35
CA THR A 14 -1.36 -49.38 -5.31
C THR A 14 -2.10 -50.14 -4.23
N ARG A 15 -1.49 -51.24 -3.78
CA ARG A 15 -1.96 -52.02 -2.64
C ARG A 15 -1.26 -51.52 -1.39
N VAL A 16 -2.04 -51.03 -0.42
CA VAL A 16 -1.54 -50.63 0.91
C VAL A 16 -2.00 -51.68 1.92
N GLY A 17 -1.09 -52.58 2.29
CA GLY A 17 -1.39 -53.71 3.17
C GLY A 17 -2.40 -54.67 2.53
N ARG A 18 -3.61 -54.75 3.09
CA ARG A 18 -4.71 -55.59 2.56
C ARG A 18 -5.69 -54.85 1.64
N LEU A 19 -5.59 -53.52 1.54
CA LEU A 19 -6.49 -52.69 0.75
C LEU A 19 -5.89 -52.41 -0.63
N THR A 20 -6.69 -52.58 -1.69
CA THR A 20 -6.28 -52.40 -3.10
C THR A 20 -6.88 -51.18 -3.78
N ASN A 21 -7.63 -50.37 -3.06
CA ASN A 21 -8.39 -49.23 -3.60
C ASN A 21 -7.67 -47.89 -3.44
N TYR A 22 -6.33 -47.91 -3.33
CA TYR A 22 -5.53 -46.70 -3.22
C TYR A 22 -4.84 -46.39 -4.55
N ASP A 23 -4.72 -45.10 -4.84
CA ASP A 23 -3.91 -44.61 -5.92
C ASP A 23 -2.59 -44.05 -5.39
N LYS A 24 -1.48 -44.40 -6.05
CA LYS A 24 -0.16 -43.84 -5.79
C LYS A 24 0.12 -42.74 -6.80
N LEU A 25 0.34 -41.52 -6.31
CA LEU A 25 0.84 -40.41 -7.09
C LEU A 25 2.37 -40.39 -7.08
N ILE A 26 2.97 -40.40 -8.26
CA ILE A 26 4.40 -40.19 -8.47
C ILE A 26 4.57 -38.82 -9.12
N LEU A 27 5.32 -37.93 -8.46
CA LEU A 27 5.66 -36.60 -8.96
C LEU A 27 7.16 -36.52 -9.22
N GLU A 28 7.51 -36.13 -10.44
CA GLU A 28 8.89 -35.90 -10.86
C GLU A 28 9.08 -34.40 -11.12
N VAL A 29 10.02 -33.78 -10.42
CA VAL A 29 10.23 -32.32 -10.45
C VAL A 29 11.71 -32.03 -10.67
N TRP A 30 12.01 -31.27 -11.71
CA TRP A 30 13.36 -30.85 -12.08
C TRP A 30 13.54 -29.36 -11.84
N THR A 31 14.60 -29.02 -11.12
CA THR A 31 14.95 -27.66 -10.68
C THR A 31 16.30 -27.25 -11.26
N ASP A 32 16.54 -25.95 -11.40
CA ASP A 32 17.83 -25.39 -11.80
C ASP A 32 18.91 -25.41 -10.68
N GLY A 33 18.55 -25.90 -9.49
CA GLY A 33 19.42 -26.00 -8.32
C GLY A 33 19.30 -24.85 -7.32
N THR A 34 18.63 -23.76 -7.69
CA THR A 34 18.39 -22.61 -6.80
C THR A 34 17.44 -22.95 -5.64
N MET A 35 16.54 -23.91 -5.84
CA MET A 35 15.60 -24.42 -4.84
C MET A 35 15.48 -25.94 -5.00
N THR A 36 15.34 -26.67 -3.89
CA THR A 36 15.17 -28.13 -3.97
C THR A 36 13.76 -28.50 -4.47
N PRO A 37 13.59 -29.64 -5.19
CA PRO A 37 12.26 -30.09 -5.63
C PRO A 37 11.26 -30.25 -4.49
N LYS A 38 11.74 -30.66 -3.30
CA LYS A 38 10.92 -30.80 -2.09
C LYS A 38 10.38 -29.45 -1.61
N GLU A 39 11.25 -28.45 -1.49
CA GLU A 39 10.85 -27.10 -1.05
C GLU A 39 9.89 -26.46 -2.06
N ALA A 40 10.15 -26.64 -3.36
CA ALA A 40 9.28 -26.19 -4.43
C ALA A 40 7.86 -26.75 -4.28
N THR A 41 7.77 -28.05 -4.05
CA THR A 41 6.48 -28.76 -3.91
C THR A 41 5.74 -28.29 -2.65
N VAL A 42 6.44 -28.11 -1.52
CA VAL A 42 5.84 -27.59 -0.29
C VAL A 42 5.32 -26.16 -0.48
N SER A 43 6.09 -25.31 -1.16
CA SER A 43 5.68 -23.93 -1.47
C SER A 43 4.42 -23.91 -2.36
N ALA A 44 4.39 -24.74 -3.40
CA ALA A 44 3.22 -24.88 -4.27
C ALA A 44 1.98 -25.37 -3.50
N ALA A 45 2.14 -26.37 -2.63
CA ALA A 45 1.06 -26.88 -1.78
C ALA A 45 0.51 -25.80 -0.83
N LYS A 46 1.38 -24.98 -0.21
CA LYS A 46 0.94 -23.86 0.64
C LYS A 46 0.10 -22.85 -0.13
N THR A 47 0.53 -22.50 -1.34
CA THR A 47 -0.23 -21.59 -2.24
C THR A 47 -1.59 -22.19 -2.60
N LEU A 48 -1.64 -23.47 -2.94
CA LEU A 48 -2.89 -24.16 -3.26
C LEU A 48 -3.86 -24.17 -2.07
N VAL A 49 -3.36 -24.49 -0.87
CA VAL A 49 -4.15 -24.43 0.38
C VAL A 49 -4.66 -23.01 0.65
N SER A 50 -3.85 -21.99 0.40
CA SER A 50 -4.27 -20.59 0.53
C SER A 50 -5.47 -20.27 -0.35
N TYR A 51 -5.49 -20.75 -1.59
CA TYR A 51 -6.65 -20.58 -2.49
C TYR A 51 -7.88 -21.36 -2.00
N PHE A 52 -7.73 -22.62 -1.59
CA PHE A 52 -8.86 -23.37 -1.06
C PHE A 52 -9.42 -22.76 0.23
N ASN A 53 -8.58 -22.18 1.08
CA ASN A 53 -9.02 -21.49 2.28
C ASN A 53 -9.92 -20.28 1.95
N GLN A 54 -9.72 -19.60 0.82
CA GLN A 54 -10.62 -18.54 0.39
C GLN A 54 -12.02 -19.06 0.02
N ILE A 55 -12.12 -20.32 -0.40
CA ILE A 55 -13.41 -20.98 -0.71
C ILE A 55 -14.07 -21.47 0.58
N VAL A 56 -13.32 -22.14 1.45
CA VAL A 56 -13.83 -22.71 2.71
C VAL A 56 -14.22 -21.62 3.71
N SER A 57 -13.44 -20.55 3.77
CA SER A 57 -13.63 -19.45 4.69
C SER A 57 -13.30 -18.15 3.97
N PRO A 58 -14.20 -17.67 3.10
CA PRO A 58 -14.01 -16.43 2.38
C PRO A 58 -13.85 -15.32 3.41
N LYS A 59 -12.61 -14.89 3.62
CA LYS A 59 -12.36 -13.61 4.26
C LYS A 59 -13.01 -12.60 3.32
N LYS A 60 -13.94 -11.80 3.84
CA LYS A 60 -14.25 -10.52 3.20
C LYS A 60 -12.89 -9.89 2.95
N VAL A 61 -12.52 -9.80 1.69
CA VAL A 61 -11.49 -8.87 1.29
C VAL A 61 -12.14 -7.56 1.70
N GLU A 62 -11.82 -7.08 2.90
CA GLU A 62 -11.69 -5.65 3.06
C GLU A 62 -10.82 -5.33 1.88
N LYS A 63 -11.45 -4.73 0.87
CA LYS A 63 -10.73 -3.83 0.00
C LYS A 63 -9.91 -3.08 1.04
N LYS A 64 -8.62 -3.36 1.10
CA LYS A 64 -7.72 -2.25 0.99
C LYS A 64 -8.27 -1.56 -0.25
N GLU A 65 -9.20 -0.62 -0.03
CA GLU A 65 -8.84 0.76 -0.13
C GLU A 65 -7.33 0.74 0.12
N VAL A 66 -6.60 0.51 -0.97
CA VAL A 66 -5.60 1.45 -1.36
C VAL A 66 -6.26 2.73 -0.92
N LYS A 67 -5.86 3.19 0.26
CA LYS A 67 -5.80 4.60 0.45
C LYS A 67 -4.91 4.99 -0.74
N GLU A 68 -5.54 5.16 -1.92
CA GLU A 68 -5.59 6.45 -2.53
C GLU A 68 -5.68 7.32 -1.29
N GLU A 69 -4.51 7.76 -0.81
CA GLU A 69 -4.46 8.98 -0.05
C GLU A 69 -5.38 9.84 -0.86
N ALA A 70 -6.60 9.99 -0.35
CA ALA A 70 -7.65 10.53 -1.15
C ALA A 70 -7.03 11.79 -1.69
N ASP A 71 -7.12 11.96 -2.99
CA ASP A 71 -6.79 13.21 -3.63
C ASP A 71 -7.84 14.19 -3.11
N VAL A 72 -7.79 14.51 -1.80
CA VAL A 72 -8.74 15.34 -1.05
C VAL A 72 -8.63 16.77 -1.57
N ILE A 73 -7.56 17.06 -2.31
CA ILE A 73 -7.20 18.39 -2.79
C ILE A 73 -7.34 18.46 -4.33
N GLY A 74 -7.40 17.34 -5.05
CA GLY A 74 -7.47 17.33 -6.50
C GLY A 74 -6.32 18.14 -7.14
N PRO A 75 -6.51 18.76 -8.32
CA PRO A 75 -5.46 19.57 -8.96
C PRO A 75 -4.97 20.77 -8.11
N MET A 76 -5.65 21.11 -7.00
CA MET A 76 -5.23 22.17 -6.08
C MET A 76 -4.13 21.73 -5.11
N GLY A 77 -3.86 20.42 -4.92
CA GLY A 77 -2.76 19.97 -4.05
C GLY A 77 -1.39 20.38 -4.55
N LYS A 78 -1.25 20.46 -5.87
CA LYS A 78 -0.02 20.85 -6.58
C LYS A 78 0.17 22.37 -6.68
N LEU A 79 -0.82 23.15 -6.25
CA LEU A 79 -0.72 24.60 -6.31
C LEU A 79 0.34 25.08 -5.30
N SER A 80 1.11 26.09 -5.68
CA SER A 80 2.05 26.72 -4.75
C SER A 80 1.28 27.48 -3.66
N VAL A 81 1.83 27.51 -2.44
CA VAL A 81 1.31 28.31 -1.33
C VAL A 81 1.17 29.80 -1.67
N GLU A 82 1.95 30.29 -2.64
CA GLU A 82 1.88 31.66 -3.16
C GLU A 82 0.61 31.93 -4.00
N GLU A 83 0.08 30.89 -4.66
CA GLU A 83 -1.06 30.99 -5.59
C GLU A 83 -2.41 30.94 -4.86
N ILE A 84 -2.42 30.63 -3.56
CA ILE A 84 -3.63 30.57 -2.73
C ILE A 84 -4.06 31.95 -2.22
N GLY A 85 -3.30 33.02 -2.51
CA GLY A 85 -3.65 34.39 -2.11
C GLY A 85 -3.28 34.73 -0.66
N LEU A 86 -2.26 34.06 -0.10
CA LEU A 86 -1.72 34.42 1.20
C LEU A 86 -0.93 35.74 1.15
N PRO A 87 -0.87 36.51 2.25
CA PRO A 87 0.02 37.66 2.33
C PRO A 87 1.47 37.24 2.05
N THR A 88 2.20 38.01 1.24
CA THR A 88 3.58 37.72 0.80
C THR A 88 4.53 37.34 1.95
N ARG A 89 4.34 37.93 3.14
CA ARG A 89 5.14 37.59 4.33
C ARG A 89 4.86 36.19 4.87
N VAL A 90 3.61 35.73 4.79
CA VAL A 90 3.18 34.41 5.27
C VAL A 90 3.60 33.34 4.28
N ALA A 91 3.38 33.57 2.98
CA ALA A 91 3.81 32.66 1.92
C ALA A 91 5.34 32.42 1.96
N ASN A 92 6.13 33.49 2.04
CA ASN A 92 7.60 33.38 2.12
C ASN A 92 8.08 32.68 3.40
N ALA A 93 7.35 32.84 4.52
CA ALA A 93 7.68 32.14 5.76
C ALA A 93 7.38 30.63 5.66
N LEU A 94 6.31 30.25 4.97
CA LEU A 94 5.94 28.85 4.71
C LEU A 94 6.91 28.17 3.74
N VAL A 95 7.24 28.81 2.62
CA VAL A 95 8.23 28.31 1.65
C VAL A 95 9.59 28.10 2.34
N LYS A 96 10.02 29.07 3.17
CA LYS A 96 11.29 28.95 3.92
C LYS A 96 11.26 27.84 4.98
N ALA A 97 10.08 27.43 5.43
CA ALA A 97 9.89 26.32 6.35
C ALA A 97 9.76 24.96 5.64
N GLY A 98 9.79 24.93 4.30
CA GLY A 98 9.64 23.71 3.50
C GLY A 98 8.19 23.32 3.23
N TYR A 99 7.24 24.26 3.35
CA TYR A 99 5.86 24.09 2.91
C TYR A 99 5.67 24.89 1.62
N GLU A 100 6.02 24.29 0.48
CA GLU A 100 5.95 24.93 -0.83
C GLU A 100 4.58 24.72 -1.49
N THR A 101 3.93 23.60 -1.18
CA THR A 101 2.65 23.19 -1.79
C THR A 101 1.48 23.21 -0.82
N VAL A 102 0.27 23.34 -1.35
CA VAL A 102 -0.98 23.25 -0.58
C VAL A 102 -1.09 21.90 0.13
N GLU A 103 -0.60 20.84 -0.50
CA GLU A 103 -0.62 19.49 0.05
C GLU A 103 0.24 19.37 1.31
N GLU A 104 1.48 19.88 1.27
CA GLU A 104 2.37 19.90 2.43
C GLU A 104 1.79 20.75 3.57
N LEU A 105 1.17 21.88 3.22
CA LEU A 105 0.51 22.76 4.19
C LEU A 105 -0.73 22.13 4.82
N ALA A 106 -1.52 21.36 4.05
CA ALA A 106 -2.72 20.67 4.53
C ALA A 106 -2.39 19.49 5.45
N LYS A 107 -1.25 18.81 5.19
CA LYS A 107 -0.71 17.72 6.02
C LYS A 107 0.03 18.23 7.27
N ALA A 108 0.34 19.53 7.36
CA ALA A 108 1.04 20.12 8.49
C ALA A 108 0.15 20.27 9.73
N LYS A 109 0.72 20.04 10.93
CA LYS A 109 0.04 20.28 12.20
C LYS A 109 0.12 21.75 12.60
N LYS A 110 -0.91 22.24 13.31
CA LYS A 110 -0.94 23.62 13.85
C LYS A 110 0.28 23.94 14.71
N GLU A 111 0.72 22.96 15.50
CA GLU A 111 1.86 23.08 16.41
C GLU A 111 3.18 23.35 15.68
N ASP A 112 3.35 22.78 14.48
CA ASP A 112 4.57 22.93 13.69
C ASP A 112 4.59 24.26 12.95
N LEU A 113 3.42 24.78 12.55
CA LEU A 113 3.31 26.13 11.98
C LEU A 113 3.61 27.24 12.99
N VAL A 114 3.33 27.02 14.28
CA VAL A 114 3.68 27.98 15.35
C VAL A 114 5.20 28.08 15.55
N LYS A 115 5.94 26.99 15.29
CA LYS A 115 7.40 26.96 15.41
C LYS A 115 8.10 27.68 14.24
N VAL A 116 7.37 27.93 13.15
CA VAL A 116 7.94 28.63 12.00
C VAL A 116 8.18 30.10 12.35
N ARG A 117 9.42 30.53 12.14
CA ARG A 117 9.85 31.90 12.38
C ARG A 117 9.03 32.87 11.53
N ASN A 118 8.41 33.85 12.17
CA ASN A 118 7.52 34.88 11.58
C ASN A 118 6.07 34.45 11.30
N LEU A 119 5.62 33.28 11.79
CA LEU A 119 4.19 32.96 11.90
C LEU A 119 3.72 33.16 13.35
N GLY A 120 2.60 33.87 13.51
CA GLY A 120 1.91 34.03 14.79
C GLY A 120 0.44 33.63 14.69
N GLU A 121 -0.31 33.78 15.78
CA GLU A 121 -1.73 33.39 15.85
C GLU A 121 -2.60 34.03 14.75
N LYS A 122 -2.29 35.29 14.38
CA LYS A 122 -2.97 35.98 13.27
C LYS A 122 -2.68 35.33 11.92
N SER A 123 -1.44 34.89 11.68
CA SER A 123 -1.05 34.22 10.43
C SER A 123 -1.73 32.85 10.29
N ILE A 124 -1.88 32.11 11.38
CA ILE A 124 -2.55 30.80 11.39
C ILE A 124 -4.03 30.92 11.05
N LYS A 125 -4.71 31.96 11.57
CA LYS A 125 -6.11 32.25 11.19
C LYS A 125 -6.24 32.55 9.70
N ILE A 126 -5.32 33.36 9.15
CA ILE A 126 -5.32 33.71 7.72
C ILE A 126 -5.11 32.46 6.85
N ILE A 127 -4.18 31.58 7.22
CA ILE A 127 -3.93 30.30 6.53
C ILE A 127 -5.17 29.41 6.55
N THR A 128 -5.81 29.29 7.72
CA THR A 128 -7.00 28.46 7.88
C THR A 128 -8.14 28.95 6.99
N VAL A 129 -8.36 30.28 6.93
CA VAL A 129 -9.39 30.88 6.07
C VAL A 129 -9.09 30.63 4.60
N ALA A 130 -7.84 30.84 4.17
CA ALA A 130 -7.44 30.68 2.78
C ALA A 130 -7.57 29.22 2.30
N LEU A 131 -7.27 28.24 3.17
CA LEU A 131 -7.44 26.82 2.86
C LEU A 131 -8.92 26.41 2.80
N VAL A 132 -9.74 26.90 3.73
CA VAL A 132 -11.19 26.66 3.73
C VAL A 132 -11.86 27.25 2.48
N GLU A 133 -11.45 28.45 2.06
CA GLU A 133 -11.94 29.10 0.84
C GLU A 133 -11.63 28.27 -0.42
N LYS A 134 -10.49 27.55 -0.43
CA LYS A 134 -10.12 26.61 -1.50
C LYS A 134 -10.70 25.20 -1.33
N GLY A 135 -11.54 24.97 -0.32
CA GLY A 135 -12.18 23.68 -0.07
C GLY A 135 -11.28 22.64 0.62
N VAL A 136 -10.12 23.06 1.13
CA VAL A 136 -9.16 22.19 1.81
C VAL A 136 -9.33 22.33 3.32
N LYS A 137 -9.57 21.21 4.01
CA LYS A 137 -9.62 21.20 5.47
C LYS A 137 -8.21 21.11 6.03
N PHE A 138 -7.88 22.02 6.94
CA PHE A 138 -6.65 21.95 7.72
C PHE A 138 -6.71 20.72 8.64
N GLY A 139 -5.64 19.91 8.66
CA GLY A 139 -5.54 18.77 9.58
C GLY A 139 -5.67 19.22 11.04
N GLU A 140 -6.47 18.49 11.83
CA GLU A 140 -6.59 18.73 13.28
C GLU A 140 -5.28 18.56 14.03
#